data_AF-A0AAF0RM42-F1
#
_entry.id   AF-A0AAF0RM42-F1
#
_cell.length_a   1.000
_cell.length_b   1.000
_cell.length_c   1.000
_cell.angle_alpha   90.00
_cell.angle_beta   90.00
_cell.angle_gamma   90.00
#
_symmetry.space_group_name_H-M   'P 1'
#
loop_
_entity.id
_entity.type
_entity.pdbx_description
1 polymer ?
#
loop_
_entity_poly.entity_id
_entity_poly.type
_entity_poly.pdbx_seq_one_letter_code
_entity_poly.pdbx_strand_id
1 'polypeptide(L)'
;MNHSESWLADQGTAKVGAKGEQRTGQLLNALATTGDGPTVLHDLRIPIPGVKANIDHIVVSGSQVTIVDSKVWKPGFYWTLFGATRRGLELFPPADKQTMPMAVDAVRTYLRKQNLRGSVATPLLVVWSSQKSKPTSSLTFLHSPGARAVNGSVFAAAPARYVGGKPADEQIVRALAQLLLRP
;
A
#
# COMPACT_ATOMS: atom_id res chain seq x y z
N MET A 1 -0.91 -34.58 -3.99
CA MET A 1 -1.41 -33.20 -3.82
C MET A 1 -1.57 -32.62 -5.22
N ASN A 2 -2.80 -32.29 -5.62
CA ASN A 2 -3.15 -32.02 -7.03
C ASN A 2 -2.72 -30.60 -7.47
N HIS A 3 -1.85 -30.53 -8.48
CA HIS A 3 -1.35 -29.28 -9.08
C HIS A 3 -2.44 -28.36 -9.68
N SER A 4 -3.64 -28.89 -9.96
CA SER A 4 -4.77 -28.12 -10.50
C SER A 4 -5.50 -27.29 -9.43
N GLU A 5 -5.62 -27.80 -8.21
CA GLU A 5 -6.28 -27.10 -7.10
C GLU A 5 -5.44 -25.94 -6.57
N SER A 6 -4.11 -26.10 -6.54
CA SER A 6 -3.19 -25.02 -6.16
C SER A 6 -3.23 -23.86 -7.16
N TRP A 7 -3.29 -24.16 -8.47
CA TRP A 7 -3.32 -23.12 -9.51
C TRP A 7 -4.64 -22.32 -9.50
N LEU A 8 -5.77 -22.98 -9.25
CA LEU A 8 -7.07 -22.31 -9.10
C LEU A 8 -7.15 -21.48 -7.81
N ALA A 9 -6.57 -21.97 -6.71
CA ALA A 9 -6.47 -21.23 -5.45
C ALA A 9 -5.57 -19.99 -5.60
N ASP A 10 -4.46 -20.10 -6.33
CA ASP A 10 -3.55 -18.99 -6.63
C ASP A 10 -4.21 -17.95 -7.54
N GLN A 11 -4.96 -18.37 -8.57
CA GLN A 11 -5.74 -17.44 -9.39
C GLN A 11 -6.86 -16.74 -8.64
N GLY A 12 -7.56 -17.46 -7.76
CA GLY A 12 -8.59 -16.89 -6.89
C GLY A 12 -8.01 -15.84 -5.95
N THR A 13 -6.84 -16.13 -5.36
CA THR A 13 -6.11 -15.22 -4.48
C THR A 13 -5.60 -13.99 -5.23
N ALA A 14 -5.04 -14.16 -6.43
CA ALA A 14 -4.58 -13.06 -7.28
C ALA A 14 -5.73 -12.13 -7.70
N LYS A 15 -6.88 -12.68 -8.12
CA LYS A 15 -8.09 -11.90 -8.47
C LYS A 15 -8.63 -11.12 -7.27
N VAL A 16 -8.58 -11.71 -6.07
CA VAL A 16 -9.02 -11.04 -4.84
C VAL A 16 -8.06 -9.92 -4.45
N GLY A 17 -6.75 -10.14 -4.55
CA GLY A 17 -5.72 -9.11 -4.35
C GLY A 17 -5.92 -7.91 -5.27
N ALA A 18 -6.05 -8.17 -6.58
CA ALA A 18 -6.25 -7.14 -7.60
C ALA A 18 -7.51 -6.27 -7.35
N LYS A 19 -8.57 -6.83 -6.76
CA LYS A 19 -9.76 -6.04 -6.38
C LYS A 19 -9.48 -5.03 -5.25
N GLY A 20 -8.64 -5.40 -4.29
CA GLY A 20 -8.21 -4.50 -3.21
C GLY A 20 -7.38 -3.34 -3.74
N GLU A 21 -6.44 -3.66 -4.63
CA GLU A 21 -5.58 -2.68 -5.32
C GLU A 21 -6.42 -1.72 -6.17
N GLN A 22 -7.33 -2.26 -7.00
CA GLN A 22 -8.22 -1.45 -7.82
C GLN A 22 -9.10 -0.51 -6.98
N ARG A 23 -9.67 -1.00 -5.87
CA ARG A 23 -10.52 -0.19 -4.99
C ARG A 23 -9.73 0.93 -4.32
N THR A 24 -8.51 0.64 -3.88
CA THR A 24 -7.62 1.65 -3.30
C THR A 24 -7.23 2.69 -4.35
N GLY A 25 -6.83 2.25 -5.55
CA GLY A 25 -6.50 3.12 -6.66
C GLY A 25 -7.65 4.04 -7.08
N GLN A 26 -8.89 3.54 -7.13
CA GLN A 26 -10.08 4.36 -7.42
C GLN A 26 -10.28 5.49 -6.41
N LEU A 27 -10.11 5.23 -5.11
CA LEU A 27 -10.23 6.25 -4.07
C LEU A 27 -9.11 7.29 -4.15
N LEU A 28 -7.89 6.84 -4.45
CA LEU A 28 -6.75 7.72 -4.66
C LEU A 28 -6.93 8.60 -5.91
N ASN A 29 -7.42 8.05 -7.00
CA ASN A 29 -7.71 8.81 -8.23
C ASN A 29 -8.81 9.84 -8.00
N ALA A 30 -9.88 9.47 -7.30
CA ALA A 30 -10.92 10.43 -6.93
C ALA A 30 -10.36 11.61 -6.12
N LEU A 31 -9.44 11.34 -5.18
CA LEU A 31 -8.73 12.38 -4.44
C LEU A 31 -7.83 13.23 -5.35
N ALA A 32 -7.09 12.61 -6.27
CA ALA A 32 -6.21 13.31 -7.22
C ALA A 32 -6.96 14.24 -8.18
N THR A 33 -8.21 13.90 -8.52
CA THR A 33 -9.05 14.72 -9.40
C THR A 33 -9.69 15.94 -8.73
N THR A 34 -9.48 16.14 -7.42
CA THR A 34 -9.84 17.40 -6.77
C THR A 34 -8.93 18.51 -7.30
N GLY A 35 -9.45 19.74 -7.49
CA GLY A 35 -8.72 20.81 -8.18
C GLY A 35 -7.34 21.18 -7.59
N ASP A 36 -7.16 20.94 -6.29
CA ASP A 36 -5.90 21.10 -5.56
C ASP A 36 -5.39 19.75 -4.98
N GLY A 37 -5.73 18.65 -5.66
CA GLY A 37 -5.45 17.29 -5.21
C GLY A 37 -3.97 16.91 -5.28
N PRO A 38 -3.57 15.85 -4.56
CA PRO A 38 -2.24 15.27 -4.68
C PRO A 38 -2.07 14.56 -6.02
N THR A 39 -0.82 14.25 -6.38
CA THR A 39 -0.54 13.37 -7.52
C THR A 39 -0.43 11.93 -7.05
N VAL A 40 -1.03 11.02 -7.81
CA VAL A 40 -0.99 9.58 -7.56
C VAL A 40 -0.27 8.90 -8.72
N LEU A 41 0.72 8.08 -8.38
CA LEU A 41 1.47 7.25 -9.31
C LEU A 41 1.18 5.79 -8.96
N HIS A 42 0.91 4.96 -9.97
CA HIS A 42 0.57 3.55 -9.79
C HIS A 42 1.62 2.64 -10.43
N ASP A 43 1.80 1.44 -9.89
CA ASP A 43 2.67 0.38 -10.43
C ASP A 43 4.10 0.88 -10.74
N LEU A 44 4.81 1.26 -9.68
CA LEU A 44 6.18 1.74 -9.77
C LEU A 44 7.17 0.61 -9.49
N ARG A 45 8.28 0.55 -10.23
CA ARG A 45 9.42 -0.29 -9.86
C ARG A 45 10.02 0.17 -8.54
N ILE A 46 10.42 -0.77 -7.69
CA ILE A 46 11.29 -0.45 -6.56
C ILE A 46 12.68 -0.09 -7.13
N PRO A 47 13.26 1.09 -6.81
CA PRO A 47 14.52 1.55 -7.41
C PRO A 47 15.75 0.86 -6.81
N ILE A 48 15.74 -0.48 -6.80
CA ILE A 48 16.84 -1.36 -6.41
C ILE A 48 17.12 -2.31 -7.59
N PRO A 49 18.34 -2.34 -8.15
CA PRO A 49 18.70 -3.29 -9.20
C PRO A 49 18.40 -4.74 -8.81
N GLY A 50 17.77 -5.49 -9.70
CA GLY A 50 17.45 -6.92 -9.50
C GLY A 50 16.19 -7.21 -8.70
N VAL A 51 15.57 -6.23 -8.05
CA VAL A 51 14.28 -6.40 -7.37
C VAL A 51 13.16 -6.39 -8.40
N LYS A 52 12.37 -7.49 -8.43
CA LYS A 52 11.21 -7.65 -9.34
C LYS A 52 9.87 -7.23 -8.71
N ALA A 53 9.87 -6.84 -7.44
CA ALA A 53 8.67 -6.39 -6.75
C ALA A 53 8.36 -4.93 -7.11
N ASN A 54 7.08 -4.61 -7.14
CA ASN A 54 6.56 -3.29 -7.47
C ASN A 54 5.98 -2.62 -6.23
N ILE A 55 5.82 -1.31 -6.32
CA ILE A 55 5.04 -0.50 -5.39
C ILE A 55 3.69 -0.26 -6.04
N ASP A 56 2.62 -0.71 -5.39
CA ASP A 56 1.25 -0.58 -5.93
C ASP A 56 0.93 0.89 -6.21
N HIS A 57 1.11 1.76 -5.21
CA HIS A 57 0.77 3.17 -5.31
C HIS A 57 1.77 4.05 -4.53
N ILE A 58 2.09 5.21 -5.11
CA ILE A 58 2.72 6.32 -4.41
C ILE A 58 1.84 7.56 -4.54
N VAL A 59 1.59 8.23 -3.42
CA VAL A 59 0.91 9.53 -3.39
C VAL A 59 1.92 10.62 -3.03
N VAL A 60 1.94 11.69 -3.82
CA VAL A 60 2.74 12.89 -3.56
C VAL A 60 1.79 14.03 -3.20
N SER A 61 1.88 14.53 -1.96
CA SER A 61 1.10 15.67 -1.46
C SER A 61 2.06 16.73 -0.93
N GLY A 62 2.19 17.87 -1.61
CA GLY A 62 3.31 18.79 -1.38
C GLY A 62 4.64 18.05 -1.59
N SER A 63 5.56 18.16 -0.63
CA SER A 63 6.83 17.42 -0.64
C SER A 63 6.79 16.07 0.10
N GLN A 64 5.62 15.65 0.58
CA GLN A 64 5.44 14.37 1.25
C GLN A 64 5.14 13.27 0.24
N VAL A 65 5.88 12.17 0.33
CA VAL A 65 5.72 10.95 -0.47
C VAL A 65 5.20 9.83 0.42
N THR A 66 4.04 9.27 0.09
CA THR A 66 3.41 8.19 0.86
C THR A 66 3.28 6.95 -0.03
N ILE A 67 3.96 5.87 0.35
CA ILE A 67 3.78 4.55 -0.27
C ILE A 67 2.49 3.94 0.27
N VAL A 68 1.63 3.45 -0.61
CA VAL A 68 0.36 2.81 -0.24
C VAL A 68 0.30 1.43 -0.86
N ASP A 69 0.11 0.42 -0.02
CA ASP A 69 -0.17 -0.96 -0.42
C ASP A 69 -1.55 -1.34 0.08
N SER A 70 -2.17 -2.29 -0.61
CA SER A 70 -3.46 -2.81 -0.17
C SER A 70 -3.48 -4.32 -0.08
N LYS A 71 -4.30 -4.81 0.86
CA LYS A 71 -4.50 -6.24 1.05
C LYS A 71 -5.97 -6.52 1.30
N VAL A 72 -6.43 -7.65 0.80
CA VAL A 72 -7.77 -8.16 1.09
C VAL A 72 -7.64 -9.34 2.04
N TRP A 73 -8.12 -9.19 3.27
CA TRP A 73 -8.04 -10.20 4.31
C TRP A 73 -9.42 -10.59 4.83
N LYS A 74 -9.55 -11.82 5.37
CA LYS A 74 -10.79 -12.20 6.07
C LYS A 74 -11.01 -11.27 7.27
N PRO A 75 -12.24 -10.85 7.58
CA PRO A 75 -12.47 -10.04 8.77
C PRO A 75 -12.06 -10.81 10.03
N GLY A 76 -11.55 -10.10 11.02
CA GLY A 76 -11.12 -10.70 12.28
C GLY A 76 -10.43 -9.72 13.21
N PHE A 77 -9.91 -10.25 14.30
CA PHE A 77 -9.05 -9.53 15.23
C PHE A 77 -7.60 -9.86 14.90
N TYR A 78 -6.86 -8.87 14.40
CA TYR A 78 -5.45 -9.00 14.06
C TYR A 78 -4.59 -8.39 15.15
N TRP A 79 -3.60 -9.15 15.59
CA TRP A 79 -2.66 -8.71 16.62
C TRP A 79 -1.28 -9.33 16.40
N THR A 80 -0.24 -8.59 16.79
CA THR A 80 1.15 -9.00 16.62
C THR A 80 1.83 -9.04 17.98
N LEU A 81 2.55 -10.12 18.25
CA LEU A 81 3.38 -10.27 19.44
C LEU A 81 4.68 -10.96 19.07
N PHE A 82 5.82 -10.40 19.50
CA PHE A 82 7.17 -10.87 19.17
C PHE A 82 7.39 -11.09 17.66
N GLY A 83 6.84 -10.18 16.83
CA GLY A 83 7.00 -10.23 15.36
C GLY A 83 6.14 -11.28 14.64
N ALA A 84 5.29 -12.02 15.36
CA ALA A 84 4.37 -12.99 14.77
C ALA A 84 2.93 -12.44 14.83
N THR A 85 2.32 -12.23 13.66
CA THR A 85 0.93 -11.80 13.57
C THR A 85 -0.03 -12.97 13.63
N ARG A 86 -1.17 -12.76 14.30
CA ARG A 86 -2.29 -13.71 14.39
C ARG A 86 -3.61 -13.06 14.00
N ARG A 87 -4.53 -13.89 13.51
CA ARG A 87 -5.96 -13.57 13.33
C ARG A 87 -6.76 -14.42 14.31
N GLY A 88 -7.26 -13.83 15.39
CA GLY A 88 -7.73 -14.62 16.54
C GLY A 88 -6.56 -15.40 17.13
N LEU A 89 -6.63 -16.74 17.12
CA LEU A 89 -5.54 -17.60 17.60
C LEU A 89 -4.66 -18.15 16.47
N GLU A 90 -5.10 -18.03 15.22
CA GLU A 90 -4.40 -18.57 14.05
C GLU A 90 -3.21 -17.68 13.66
N LEU A 91 -2.04 -18.28 13.42
CA LEU A 91 -0.90 -17.56 12.84
C LEU A 91 -1.27 -17.01 11.46
N PHE A 92 -0.82 -15.80 11.18
CA PHE A 92 -1.05 -15.11 9.92
C PHE A 92 0.27 -14.52 9.36
N PRO A 93 1.21 -15.37 8.91
CA PRO A 93 2.49 -14.95 8.35
C PRO A 93 2.43 -13.93 7.20
N PRO A 94 1.39 -13.88 6.35
CA PRO A 94 1.32 -12.89 5.28
C PRO A 94 1.42 -11.44 5.74
N ALA A 95 1.02 -11.12 6.98
CA ALA A 95 1.10 -9.76 7.53
C ALA A 95 2.51 -9.34 8.00
N ASP A 96 3.43 -10.28 8.16
CA ASP A 96 4.76 -10.04 8.75
C ASP A 96 5.84 -9.75 7.67
N LYS A 97 5.46 -9.72 6.39
CA LYS A 97 6.39 -9.48 5.26
C LYS A 97 7.01 -8.08 5.34
N GLN A 98 8.33 -7.99 5.26
CA GLN A 98 9.11 -6.73 5.33
C GLN A 98 9.25 -5.99 4.00
N THR A 99 8.25 -6.07 3.11
CA THR A 99 8.34 -5.41 1.79
C THR A 99 8.32 -3.88 1.90
N MET A 100 7.62 -3.33 2.90
CA MET A 100 7.44 -1.88 3.09
C MET A 100 8.71 -1.13 3.53
N PRO A 101 9.47 -1.58 4.56
CA PRO A 101 10.73 -0.93 4.93
C PRO A 101 11.71 -0.82 3.75
N MET A 102 11.85 -1.90 2.98
CA MET A 102 12.71 -1.92 1.80
C MET A 102 12.26 -0.89 0.75
N ALA A 103 10.97 -0.82 0.44
CA ALA A 103 10.43 0.14 -0.52
C ALA A 103 10.65 1.60 -0.06
N VAL A 104 10.45 1.87 1.24
CA VAL A 104 10.71 3.19 1.83
C VAL A 104 12.17 3.60 1.66
N ASP A 105 13.11 2.74 2.05
CA ASP A 105 14.53 3.05 1.99
C ASP A 105 15.01 3.20 0.55
N ALA A 106 14.47 2.40 -0.37
CA ALA A 106 14.73 2.52 -1.80
C ALA A 106 14.28 3.88 -2.34
N VAL A 107 13.02 4.26 -2.11
CA VAL A 107 12.46 5.53 -2.60
C VAL A 107 13.16 6.73 -1.95
N ARG A 108 13.42 6.67 -0.64
CA ARG A 108 14.16 7.71 0.08
C ARG A 108 15.57 7.89 -0.51
N THR A 109 16.28 6.80 -0.76
CA THR A 109 17.62 6.84 -1.36
C THR A 109 17.56 7.37 -2.79
N TYR A 110 16.55 6.97 -3.56
CA TYR A 110 16.34 7.45 -4.93
C TYR A 110 16.14 8.97 -4.98
N LEU A 111 15.23 9.52 -4.17
CA LEU A 111 14.97 10.96 -4.11
C LEU A 111 16.21 11.75 -3.67
N ARG A 112 16.97 11.23 -2.69
CA ARG A 112 18.23 11.85 -2.24
C ARG A 112 19.27 11.92 -3.36
N LYS A 113 19.41 10.86 -4.18
CA LYS A 113 20.33 10.85 -5.33
C LYS A 113 19.94 11.86 -6.41
N GLN A 114 18.66 12.20 -6.50
CA GLN A 114 18.14 13.27 -7.37
C GLN A 114 18.26 14.66 -6.74
N ASN A 115 18.90 14.79 -5.57
CA ASN A 115 19.00 16.03 -4.79
C ASN A 115 17.65 16.65 -4.40
N LEU A 116 16.60 15.82 -4.26
CA LEU A 116 15.26 16.24 -3.86
C LEU A 116 15.07 16.14 -2.35
N ARG A 117 14.42 17.14 -1.75
CA ARG A 117 14.19 17.25 -0.30
C ARG A 117 12.85 16.66 0.18
N GLY A 118 12.21 15.82 -0.64
CA GLY A 118 10.95 15.17 -0.29
C GLY A 118 11.06 14.28 0.95
N SER A 119 9.99 14.25 1.77
CA SER A 119 9.92 13.38 2.94
C SER A 119 9.12 12.11 2.60
N VAL A 120 9.73 10.94 2.76
CA VAL A 120 9.01 9.66 2.64
C VAL A 120 8.33 9.39 3.99
N ALA A 121 7.00 9.55 4.02
CA ALA A 121 6.17 9.32 5.19
C ALA A 121 6.12 7.83 5.56
N THR A 122 5.55 7.53 6.73
CA THR A 122 5.25 6.14 7.10
C THR A 122 4.29 5.54 6.05
N PRO A 123 4.64 4.42 5.40
CA PRO A 123 3.76 3.72 4.48
C PRO A 123 2.40 3.40 5.06
N LEU A 124 1.39 3.36 4.19
CA LEU A 124 0.04 2.99 4.54
C LEU A 124 -0.29 1.61 3.99
N LEU A 125 -0.72 0.71 4.87
CA LEU A 125 -1.31 -0.58 4.50
C LEU A 125 -2.84 -0.49 4.61
N VAL A 126 -3.52 -0.48 3.47
CA VAL A 126 -4.99 -0.45 3.41
C VAL A 126 -5.53 -1.89 3.42
N VAL A 127 -6.18 -2.27 4.51
CA VAL A 127 -6.73 -3.61 4.70
C VAL A 127 -8.22 -3.62 4.39
N TRP A 128 -8.58 -4.22 3.27
CA TRP A 128 -9.96 -4.50 2.89
C TRP A 128 -10.44 -5.82 3.47
N SER A 129 -11.69 -5.85 3.94
CA SER A 129 -12.33 -7.11 4.28
C SER A 129 -12.72 -7.89 3.02
N SER A 130 -12.47 -9.19 3.03
CA SER A 130 -12.94 -10.12 2.00
C SER A 130 -14.44 -10.41 2.08
N GLN A 131 -15.13 -9.95 3.13
CA GLN A 131 -16.56 -10.19 3.36
C GLN A 131 -17.33 -8.86 3.35
N LYS A 132 -18.34 -8.76 2.48
CA LYS A 132 -19.20 -7.56 2.39
C LYS A 132 -20.01 -7.30 3.66
N SER A 133 -20.49 -8.35 4.32
CA SER A 133 -21.30 -8.26 5.55
C SER A 133 -20.50 -7.84 6.79
N LYS A 134 -19.16 -7.94 6.74
CA LYS A 134 -18.25 -7.55 7.82
C LYS A 134 -17.14 -6.69 7.23
N PRO A 135 -17.39 -5.39 6.97
CA PRO A 135 -16.51 -4.55 6.16
C PRO A 135 -15.19 -4.17 6.84
N THR A 136 -15.06 -4.39 8.16
CA THR A 136 -13.89 -4.02 8.96
C THR A 136 -13.32 -5.22 9.73
N SER A 137 -12.03 -5.09 10.04
CA SER A 137 -11.31 -5.91 11.01
C SER A 137 -10.89 -5.06 12.21
N SER A 138 -10.68 -5.69 13.36
CA SER A 138 -9.96 -5.03 14.45
C SER A 138 -8.46 -5.12 14.15
N LEU A 139 -7.85 -3.97 13.89
CA LEU A 139 -6.41 -3.82 13.59
C LEU A 139 -5.66 -3.16 14.76
N THR A 140 -6.31 -2.95 15.90
CA THR A 140 -5.81 -2.13 17.02
C THR A 140 -4.45 -2.58 17.54
N PHE A 141 -4.19 -3.89 17.55
CA PHE A 141 -2.93 -4.46 18.02
C PHE A 141 -2.11 -5.09 16.89
N LEU A 142 -2.49 -4.85 15.64
CA LEU A 142 -1.70 -5.25 14.49
C LEU A 142 -0.48 -4.35 14.40
N HIS A 143 0.70 -4.96 14.36
CA HIS A 143 1.95 -4.26 14.10
C HIS A 143 2.47 -4.68 12.73
N SER A 144 2.23 -3.84 11.72
CA SER A 144 2.77 -4.06 10.37
C SER A 144 4.18 -3.47 10.29
N PRO A 145 5.22 -4.26 9.96
CA PRO A 145 6.60 -3.77 9.93
C PRO A 145 6.77 -2.52 9.05
N GLY A 146 7.10 -1.40 9.68
CA GLY A 146 7.35 -0.12 9.00
C GLY A 146 6.15 0.49 8.29
N ALA A 147 4.91 0.07 8.59
CA ALA A 147 3.71 0.59 7.95
C ALA A 147 2.59 0.82 8.97
N ARG A 148 1.74 1.82 8.69
CA ARG A 148 0.48 2.02 9.42
C ARG A 148 -0.64 1.26 8.72
N ALA A 149 -1.26 0.32 9.42
CA ALA A 149 -2.44 -0.37 8.91
C ALA A 149 -3.72 0.46 9.15
N VAL A 150 -4.62 0.46 8.17
CA VAL A 150 -5.95 1.08 8.27
C VAL A 150 -7.00 0.21 7.58
N ASN A 151 -8.21 0.16 8.15
CA ASN A 151 -9.32 -0.49 7.48
C ASN A 151 -9.70 0.29 6.21
N GLY A 152 -9.93 -0.41 5.10
CA GLY A 152 -10.26 0.20 3.82
C GLY A 152 -11.55 1.04 3.86
N SER A 153 -12.57 0.64 4.63
CA SER A 153 -13.78 1.46 4.80
C SER A 153 -13.51 2.79 5.53
N VAL A 154 -12.60 2.78 6.50
CA VAL A 154 -12.18 3.98 7.23
C VAL A 154 -11.30 4.87 6.34
N PHE A 155 -10.41 4.27 5.55
CA PHE A 155 -9.65 4.97 4.54
C PHE A 155 -10.57 5.65 3.51
N ALA A 156 -11.57 4.93 2.99
CA ALA A 156 -12.52 5.45 2.00
C ALA A 156 -13.31 6.67 2.48
N ALA A 157 -13.57 6.79 3.78
CA ALA A 157 -14.28 7.94 4.34
C ALA A 157 -13.44 9.23 4.31
N ALA A 158 -12.10 9.13 4.39
CA ALA A 158 -11.23 10.30 4.39
C ALA A 158 -9.80 9.98 3.90
N PRO A 159 -9.59 9.67 2.61
CA PRO A 159 -8.27 9.29 2.09
C PRO A 159 -7.19 10.34 2.37
N ALA A 160 -7.53 11.62 2.21
CA ALA A 160 -6.62 12.75 2.41
C ALA A 160 -6.02 12.83 3.84
N ARG A 161 -6.71 12.29 4.86
CA ARG A 161 -6.20 12.23 6.24
C ARG A 161 -4.96 11.34 6.36
N TYR A 162 -4.79 10.39 5.45
CA TYR A 162 -3.72 9.40 5.50
C TYR A 162 -2.58 9.71 4.54
N VAL A 163 -2.89 10.24 3.35
CA VAL A 163 -1.91 10.45 2.27
C VAL A 163 -1.64 11.92 1.96
N GLY A 164 -2.33 12.83 2.65
CA GLY A 164 -2.36 14.25 2.32
C GLY A 164 -3.34 14.56 1.19
N GLY A 165 -3.59 15.85 0.96
CA GLY A 165 -4.55 16.32 -0.03
C GLY A 165 -4.15 17.65 -0.67
N LYS A 166 -2.84 17.93 -0.70
CA LYS A 166 -2.28 19.17 -1.26
C LYS A 166 -1.72 18.91 -2.66
N PRO A 167 -1.62 19.93 -3.52
CA PRO A 167 -0.92 19.83 -4.79
C PRO A 167 0.49 19.28 -4.60
N ALA A 168 0.92 18.40 -5.51
CA ALA A 168 2.21 17.75 -5.43
C ALA A 168 3.37 18.67 -5.83
N ASP A 169 4.55 18.44 -5.25
CA ASP A 169 5.80 18.99 -5.79
C ASP A 169 6.13 18.33 -7.14
N GLU A 170 6.09 19.12 -8.22
CA GLU A 170 6.31 18.62 -9.58
C GLU A 170 7.68 17.97 -9.78
N GLN A 171 8.73 18.41 -9.08
CA GLN A 171 10.06 17.81 -9.26
C GLN A 171 10.10 16.39 -8.70
N ILE A 172 9.43 16.18 -7.56
CA ILE A 172 9.27 14.85 -6.96
C ILE A 172 8.42 13.95 -7.87
N VAL A 173 7.32 14.46 -8.39
CA VAL A 173 6.46 13.72 -9.33
C VAL A 173 7.24 13.31 -10.56
N ARG A 174 7.94 14.24 -11.23
CA ARG A 174 8.73 13.95 -12.44
C ARG A 174 9.80 12.90 -12.20
N ALA A 175 10.48 12.95 -11.05
CA ALA A 175 11.47 11.95 -10.69
C ALA A 175 10.83 10.57 -10.46
N LEU A 176 9.77 10.49 -9.66
CA LEU A 176 9.09 9.23 -9.38
C LEU A 176 8.39 8.64 -10.61
N ALA A 177 7.93 9.48 -11.55
CA ALA A 177 7.37 9.03 -12.83
C ALA A 177 8.37 8.22 -13.67
N GLN A 178 9.69 8.44 -13.51
CA GLN A 178 10.73 7.61 -14.14
C GLN A 178 10.76 6.16 -13.61
N LEU A 179 9.99 5.86 -12.57
CA LEU A 179 9.86 4.53 -11.99
C LEU A 179 8.57 3.82 -12.42
N LEU A 180 7.68 4.47 -13.18
CA LEU A 180 6.47 3.82 -13.69
C LEU A 180 6.83 2.64 -14.60
N LEU A 181 6.19 1.50 -14.39
CA LEU A 181 6.33 0.33 -15.26
C LEU A 181 5.49 0.44 -16.52
N ARG A 182 4.45 1.29 -16.48
CA ARG A 182 3.60 1.63 -17.62
C ARG A 182 3.44 3.17 -17.61
N PRO A 183 3.97 3.87 -18.61
CA PRO A 183 3.87 5.32 -18.70
C PRO A 183 2.45 5.80 -19.00
#